data_AF-P19042-F1
#
_entry.id   AF-P19042-F1
#
_cell.length_a   1.000
_cell.length_b   1.000
_cell.length_c   1.000
_cell.angle_alpha   90.00
_cell.angle_beta   90.00
_cell.angle_gamma   90.00
#
_symmetry.space_group_name_H-M   'P 1'
#
loop_
_entity.id
_entity.type
_entity.pdbx_description
1 polymer ?
#
loop_
_entity_poly.entity_id
_entity_poly.type
_entity_poly.pdbx_seq_one_letter_code
_entity_poly.pdbx_strand_id
1 'polypeptide(L)'
;MIEESKENSLKYFLIQSVASVIFLASILNQSFSFLIPFALLIKIGAAPFHMWLVSISKSMSWKVLSLLMTFQKIGPLLGLAMLSSVSHLSWLMVNMSSFLLMLVYYVTYLAILYFAVILLQQTPMYSLAQMNSNAS
;
A
#
# COMPACT_ATOMS: atom_id res chain seq x y z
N MET A 1 -18.05 16.10 -2.95
CA MET A 1 -16.95 16.11 -1.94
C MET A 1 -17.25 15.31 -0.68
N ILE A 2 -18.14 15.76 0.23
CA ILE A 2 -18.37 15.01 1.50
C ILE A 2 -18.94 13.61 1.21
N GLU A 3 -19.95 13.49 0.34
CA GLU A 3 -20.52 12.19 -0.03
C GLU A 3 -19.52 11.27 -0.71
N GLU A 4 -18.76 11.76 -1.70
CA GLU A 4 -17.70 10.98 -2.37
C GLU A 4 -16.60 10.53 -1.42
N SER A 5 -16.23 11.37 -0.44
CA SER A 5 -15.24 11.01 0.57
C SER A 5 -15.75 9.88 1.48
N LYS A 6 -17.04 9.91 1.85
CA LYS A 6 -17.69 8.85 2.62
C LYS A 6 -17.77 7.56 1.81
N GLU A 7 -18.19 7.63 0.55
CA GLU A 7 -18.23 6.48 -0.35
C GLU A 7 -16.85 5.82 -0.48
N ASN A 8 -15.80 6.62 -0.64
CA ASN A 8 -14.43 6.10 -0.74
C ASN A 8 -13.90 5.53 0.57
N SER A 9 -14.29 6.09 1.71
CA SER A 9 -13.98 5.49 3.02
C SER A 9 -14.62 4.11 3.18
N LEU A 10 -15.85 3.94 2.69
CA LEU A 10 -16.57 2.66 2.71
C LEU A 10 -15.93 1.65 1.74
N LYS A 11 -15.57 2.06 0.52
CA LYS A 11 -14.84 1.21 -0.44
C LYS A 11 -13.54 0.70 0.15
N TYR A 12 -12.74 1.60 0.72
CA TYR A 12 -11.49 1.24 1.40
C TYR A 12 -11.74 0.22 2.52
N PHE A 13 -12.67 0.51 3.42
CA PHE A 13 -12.99 -0.35 4.55
C PHE A 13 -13.43 -1.76 4.11
N LEU A 14 -14.32 -1.86 3.12
CA LEU A 14 -14.81 -3.15 2.63
C LEU A 14 -13.70 -4.00 2.01
N ILE A 15 -12.85 -3.41 1.18
CA ILE A 15 -11.78 -4.16 0.51
C ILE A 15 -10.72 -4.62 1.50
N GLN A 16 -10.36 -3.75 2.46
CA GLN A 16 -9.38 -4.11 3.49
C GLN A 16 -9.92 -5.15 4.48
N SER A 17 -11.20 -5.10 4.80
CA SER A 17 -11.83 -6.12 5.65
C SER A 17 -11.92 -7.47 4.93
N VAL A 18 -12.31 -7.51 3.65
CA VAL A 18 -12.28 -8.74 2.83
C VAL A 18 -10.86 -9.31 2.76
N ALA A 19 -9.85 -8.47 2.51
CA ALA A 19 -8.46 -8.91 2.50
C ALA A 19 -8.02 -9.51 3.85
N SER A 20 -8.47 -8.92 4.97
CA SER A 20 -8.20 -9.46 6.31
C SER A 20 -8.86 -10.81 6.57
N VAL A 21 -10.09 -11.03 6.06
CA VAL A 21 -10.78 -12.32 6.17
C VAL A 21 -10.05 -13.39 5.36
N ILE A 22 -9.63 -13.09 4.13
CA ILE A 22 -8.82 -14.03 3.31
C ILE A 22 -7.52 -14.37 4.04
N PHE A 23 -6.85 -13.36 4.60
CA PHE A 23 -5.62 -13.56 5.38
C PHE A 23 -5.85 -14.49 6.58
N LEU A 24 -6.89 -14.24 7.39
CA LEU A 24 -7.22 -15.09 8.54
C LEU A 24 -7.58 -16.53 8.12
N ALA A 25 -8.41 -16.68 7.09
CA ALA A 25 -8.79 -17.99 6.56
C ALA A 25 -7.57 -18.79 6.06
N SER A 26 -6.61 -18.10 5.44
CA SER A 26 -5.37 -18.71 4.92
C SER A 26 -4.39 -19.14 6.01
N ILE A 27 -4.43 -18.50 7.18
CA ILE A 27 -3.61 -18.90 8.34
C ILE A 27 -4.25 -20.08 9.07
N LEU A 28 -5.57 -20.06 9.24
CA LEU A 28 -6.28 -21.11 9.98
C LEU A 28 -6.29 -22.45 9.24
N ASN A 29 -6.24 -22.43 7.91
CA ASN A 29 -6.23 -23.63 7.10
C ASN A 29 -4.97 -23.71 6.23
N GLN A 30 -4.11 -24.68 6.54
CA GLN A 30 -2.85 -24.91 5.82
C GLN A 30 -3.05 -25.11 4.30
N SER A 31 -4.17 -25.72 3.88
CA SER A 31 -4.46 -25.90 2.45
C SER A 31 -4.69 -24.57 1.72
N PHE A 32 -5.04 -23.51 2.44
CA PHE A 32 -5.25 -22.16 1.91
C PHE A 32 -4.04 -21.22 2.12
N SER A 33 -2.91 -21.72 2.62
CA SER A 33 -1.69 -20.90 2.82
C SER A 33 -1.22 -20.18 1.56
N PHE A 34 -1.50 -20.73 0.37
CA PHE A 34 -1.21 -20.07 -0.91
C PHE A 34 -2.01 -18.77 -1.13
N LEU A 35 -3.06 -18.50 -0.35
CA LEU A 35 -3.85 -17.27 -0.40
C LEU A 35 -3.22 -16.12 0.39
N ILE A 36 -2.24 -16.38 1.26
CA ILE A 36 -1.60 -15.32 2.06
C ILE A 36 -1.02 -14.21 1.14
N PRO A 37 -0.24 -14.52 0.08
CA PRO A 37 0.24 -13.50 -0.85
C PRO A 37 -0.90 -12.71 -1.51
N PHE A 38 -1.98 -13.38 -1.92
CA PHE A 38 -3.13 -12.72 -2.52
C PHE A 38 -3.79 -11.72 -1.56
N ALA A 39 -3.99 -12.11 -0.30
CA ALA A 39 -4.53 -11.22 0.72
C ALA A 39 -3.65 -9.98 0.93
N LEU A 40 -2.33 -10.17 0.97
CA LEU A 40 -1.37 -9.07 1.13
C LEU A 40 -1.31 -8.16 -0.10
N LEU A 41 -1.36 -8.72 -1.32
CA LEU A 41 -1.41 -7.96 -2.58
C LEU A 41 -2.66 -7.09 -2.68
N ILE A 42 -3.81 -7.58 -2.22
CA ILE A 42 -5.04 -6.77 -2.10
C ILE A 42 -4.81 -5.61 -1.12
N LYS A 43 -4.23 -5.85 0.06
CA LYS A 43 -3.99 -4.81 1.07
C LYS A 43 -3.09 -3.67 0.57
N ILE A 44 -2.06 -3.95 -0.23
CA ILE A 44 -1.15 -2.92 -0.77
C ILE A 44 -1.63 -2.27 -2.07
N GLY A 45 -2.68 -2.80 -2.69
CA GLY A 45 -3.15 -2.35 -4.01
C GLY A 45 -2.14 -2.62 -5.11
N ALA A 46 -1.45 -3.76 -5.06
CA ALA A 46 -0.55 -4.21 -6.13
C ALA A 46 -1.34 -4.93 -7.23
N ALA A 47 -0.79 -4.97 -8.45
CA ALA A 47 -1.41 -5.71 -9.56
C ALA A 47 -1.59 -7.21 -9.19
N PRO A 48 -2.70 -7.85 -9.59
CA PRO A 48 -3.85 -7.32 -10.36
C PRO A 48 -4.87 -6.51 -9.52
N PHE A 49 -4.73 -6.43 -8.20
CA PHE A 49 -5.68 -5.84 -7.25
C PHE A 49 -5.51 -4.33 -6.99
N HIS A 50 -5.00 -3.58 -7.96
CA HIS A 50 -4.66 -2.16 -7.80
C HIS A 50 -5.85 -1.19 -7.98
N MET A 51 -6.96 -1.65 -8.55
CA MET A 51 -8.06 -0.78 -8.99
C MET A 51 -8.77 -0.03 -7.86
N TRP A 52 -8.82 -0.62 -6.66
CA TRP A 52 -9.43 0.05 -5.52
C TRP A 52 -8.63 1.27 -5.07
N LEU A 53 -7.32 1.20 -5.13
CA LEU A 53 -6.42 2.27 -4.72
C LEU A 53 -6.53 3.45 -5.72
N VAL A 54 -6.62 3.14 -7.02
CA VAL A 54 -6.85 4.15 -8.08
C VAL A 54 -8.22 4.81 -7.96
N SER A 55 -9.26 4.08 -7.56
CA SER A 55 -10.61 4.65 -7.46
C SER A 55 -10.75 5.60 -6.26
N ILE A 56 -10.12 5.28 -5.12
CA ILE A 56 -10.17 6.15 -3.94
C ILE A 56 -9.20 7.33 -4.03
N SER A 57 -8.06 7.19 -4.72
CA SER A 57 -7.04 8.24 -4.77
C SER A 57 -7.50 9.52 -5.43
N LYS A 58 -8.54 9.46 -6.27
CA LYS A 58 -9.04 10.61 -7.03
C LYS A 58 -9.62 11.72 -6.14
N SER A 59 -10.40 11.38 -5.11
CA SER A 59 -11.11 12.37 -4.29
C SER A 59 -10.56 12.52 -2.87
N MET A 60 -9.57 11.71 -2.48
CA MET A 60 -8.94 11.85 -1.17
C MET A 60 -8.03 13.07 -1.09
N SER A 61 -7.94 13.64 0.11
CA SER A 61 -6.97 14.69 0.39
C SER A 61 -5.54 14.15 0.29
N TRP A 62 -4.60 14.99 -0.13
CA TRP A 62 -3.19 14.60 -0.25
C TRP A 62 -2.60 14.02 1.04
N LYS A 63 -2.97 14.55 2.22
CA LYS A 63 -2.50 14.06 3.52
C LYS A 63 -2.95 12.62 3.82
N VAL A 64 -4.18 12.29 3.43
CA VAL A 64 -4.70 10.91 3.60
C VAL A 64 -4.05 10.00 2.56
N LEU A 65 -3.93 10.46 1.31
CA LEU A 65 -3.28 9.69 0.25
C LEU A 65 -1.81 9.40 0.56
N SER A 66 -1.09 10.35 1.16
CA SER A 66 0.31 10.15 1.55
C SER A 66 0.45 9.09 2.62
N LEU A 67 -0.42 9.09 3.63
CA LEU A 67 -0.45 8.08 4.69
C LEU A 67 -0.81 6.69 4.12
N LEU A 68 -1.76 6.64 3.18
CA LEU A 68 -2.15 5.41 2.47
C LEU A 68 -0.97 4.82 1.67
N MET A 69 -0.26 5.66 0.92
CA MET A 69 0.82 5.21 0.04
C MET A 69 2.11 4.84 0.79
N THR A 70 2.30 5.34 2.00
CA THR A 70 3.53 5.12 2.80
C THR A 70 3.29 4.19 3.97
N PHE A 71 2.58 4.66 5.00
CA PHE A 71 2.50 4.00 6.30
C PHE A 71 1.72 2.68 6.26
N GLN A 72 0.64 2.61 5.48
CA GLN A 72 -0.15 1.37 5.40
C GLN A 72 0.54 0.26 4.58
N LYS A 73 1.50 0.60 3.72
CA LYS A 73 2.21 -0.40 2.91
C LYS A 73 3.27 -1.17 3.71
N ILE A 74 3.75 -0.61 4.82
CA ILE A 74 4.85 -1.19 5.61
C ILE A 74 4.52 -2.60 6.08
N GLY A 75 3.38 -2.78 6.75
CA GLY A 75 2.99 -4.07 7.32
C GLY A 75 2.86 -5.19 6.28
N PRO A 76 2.04 -5.02 5.22
CA PRO A 76 1.89 -6.07 4.22
C PRO A 76 3.17 -6.37 3.42
N LEU A 77 4.02 -5.38 3.17
CA LEU A 77 5.31 -5.59 2.49
C LEU A 77 6.25 -6.43 3.35
N LEU A 78 6.30 -6.17 4.66
CA LEU A 78 7.03 -7.04 5.60
C LEU A 78 6.45 -8.47 5.58
N GLY A 79 5.12 -8.60 5.57
CA GLY A 79 4.46 -9.91 5.45
C GLY A 79 4.86 -10.68 4.18
N LEU A 80 4.93 -10.00 3.02
CA LEU A 80 5.36 -10.61 1.77
C LEU A 80 6.83 -11.03 1.80
N ALA A 81 7.70 -10.22 2.39
CA ALA A 81 9.12 -10.55 2.53
C ALA A 81 9.33 -11.82 3.37
N MET A 82 8.48 -12.06 4.38
CA MET A 82 8.56 -13.26 5.22
C MET A 82 8.04 -14.54 4.53
N LEU A 83 7.18 -14.42 3.51
CA LEU A 83 6.64 -15.58 2.77
C LEU A 83 7.62 -16.17 1.75
N SER A 84 8.71 -15.47 1.42
CA SER A 84 9.70 -16.00 0.50
C SER A 84 10.27 -17.31 1.03
N SER A 85 10.22 -18.38 0.22
CA SER A 85 10.59 -19.74 0.60
C SER A 85 12.03 -19.85 1.13
N VAL A 86 12.36 -20.96 1.80
CA VAL A 86 13.65 -21.20 2.50
C VAL A 86 14.90 -21.05 1.61
N SER A 87 14.81 -21.25 0.29
CA SER A 87 15.93 -20.92 -0.63
C SER A 87 16.26 -19.43 -0.63
N HIS A 88 15.30 -18.61 -0.20
CA HIS A 88 15.40 -17.19 0.07
C HIS A 88 15.71 -16.90 1.54
N LEU A 89 15.78 -17.87 2.46
CA LEU A 89 16.32 -17.62 3.81
C LEU A 89 17.80 -17.26 3.71
N SER A 90 18.55 -17.88 2.80
CA SER A 90 19.92 -17.45 2.49
C SER A 90 19.94 -16.03 1.93
N TRP A 91 19.00 -15.68 1.04
CA TRP A 91 18.87 -14.33 0.50
C TRP A 91 18.43 -13.32 1.58
N LEU A 92 17.54 -13.72 2.49
CA LEU A 92 17.12 -12.97 3.67
C LEU A 92 18.31 -12.79 4.60
N MET A 93 19.12 -13.82 4.84
CA MET A 93 20.33 -13.73 5.65
C MET A 93 21.35 -12.77 5.03
N VAL A 94 21.49 -12.77 3.70
CA VAL A 94 22.30 -11.78 2.97
C VAL A 94 21.69 -10.37 3.10
N ASN A 95 20.37 -10.24 3.11
CA ASN A 95 19.70 -8.95 3.41
C ASN A 95 19.82 -8.53 4.88
N MET A 96 19.92 -9.49 5.80
CA MET A 96 20.14 -9.21 7.23
C MET A 96 21.57 -8.77 7.50
N SER A 97 22.57 -9.38 6.84
CA SER A 97 23.96 -8.90 6.94
C SER A 97 24.10 -7.52 6.29
N SER A 98 23.34 -7.26 5.23
CA SER A 98 23.21 -5.95 4.59
C SER A 98 22.03 -5.13 5.10
N PHE A 99 21.59 -5.34 6.36
CA PHE A 99 20.45 -4.65 6.95
C PHE A 99 20.58 -3.12 6.84
N LEU A 100 21.80 -2.59 6.98
CA LEU A 100 22.09 -1.17 6.79
C LEU A 100 21.83 -0.70 5.36
N LEU A 101 22.24 -1.44 4.34
CA LEU A 101 21.98 -1.10 2.93
C LEU A 101 20.49 -1.16 2.63
N MET A 102 19.79 -2.20 3.08
CA MET A 102 18.34 -2.32 2.93
C MET A 102 17.61 -1.16 3.64
N LEU A 103 18.06 -0.78 4.83
CA LEU A 103 17.53 0.36 5.56
C LEU A 103 17.78 1.67 4.81
N VAL A 104 18.97 1.88 4.23
CA VAL A 104 19.26 3.05 3.39
C VAL A 104 18.37 3.08 2.15
N TYR A 105 18.16 1.96 1.46
CA TYR A 105 17.22 1.89 0.33
C TYR A 105 15.78 2.21 0.74
N TYR A 106 15.36 1.70 1.89
CA TYR A 106 14.02 1.95 2.41
C TYR A 106 13.83 3.41 2.84
N VAL A 107 14.81 3.99 3.54
CA VAL A 107 14.81 5.40 3.96
C VAL A 107 14.86 6.33 2.76
N THR A 108 15.68 6.04 1.75
CA THR A 108 15.75 6.83 0.51
C THR A 108 14.44 6.75 -0.27
N TYR A 109 13.82 5.57 -0.36
CA TYR A 109 12.50 5.40 -0.98
C TYR A 109 11.41 6.21 -0.25
N LEU A 110 11.33 6.10 1.07
CA LEU A 110 10.39 6.90 1.87
C LEU A 110 10.66 8.40 1.75
N ALA A 111 11.93 8.82 1.70
CA ALA A 111 12.30 10.21 1.50
C ALA A 111 11.85 10.74 0.12
N ILE A 112 12.05 9.97 -0.95
CA ILE A 112 11.58 10.33 -2.30
C ILE A 112 10.06 10.44 -2.33
N LEU A 113 9.34 9.47 -1.76
CA LEU A 113 7.88 9.52 -1.68
C LEU A 113 7.37 10.70 -0.86
N TYR A 114 7.99 10.94 0.30
CA TYR A 114 7.64 12.07 1.15
C TYR A 114 7.90 13.41 0.44
N PHE A 115 9.02 13.53 -0.26
CA PHE A 115 9.33 14.71 -1.07
C PHE A 115 8.33 14.91 -2.21
N ALA A 116 7.99 13.84 -2.96
CA ALA A 116 6.99 13.90 -4.02
C ALA A 116 5.62 14.35 -3.48
N VAL A 117 5.23 13.88 -2.28
CA VAL A 117 4.01 14.32 -1.60
C VAL A 117 4.07 15.80 -1.22
N ILE A 118 5.19 16.29 -0.69
CA ILE A 118 5.36 17.71 -0.36
C ILE A 118 5.23 18.57 -1.62
N LEU A 119 5.88 18.19 -2.72
CA LEU A 119 5.77 18.91 -3.99
C LEU A 119 4.33 18.94 -4.49
N LEU A 120 3.60 17.83 -4.36
CA LEU A 120 2.18 17.79 -4.72
C LEU A 120 1.33 18.65 -3.78
N GLN A 121 1.66 18.74 -2.49
CA GLN A 121 0.98 19.61 -1.54
C GLN A 121 1.26 21.11 -1.77
N GLN A 122 2.36 21.47 -2.43
CA GLN A 122 2.64 22.84 -2.85
C GLN A 122 1.74 23.30 -3.99
N THR A 123 1.13 22.37 -4.74
CA THR A 123 0.08 22.75 -5.68
C THR A 123 -1.15 23.23 -4.90
N PRO A 124 -1.88 24.25 -5.37
CA PRO A 124 -3.07 24.79 -4.69
C PRO A 124 -4.27 23.85 -4.81
N MET A 125 -4.02 22.54 -4.72
CA MET A 125 -4.99 21.49 -4.95
C MET A 125 -5.07 20.60 -3.74
N TYR A 126 -6.28 20.35 -3.29
CA TYR A 126 -6.58 19.54 -2.12
C TYR A 126 -6.65 18.06 -2.47
N SER A 127 -7.02 17.72 -3.71
CA SER A 127 -7.21 16.35 -4.18
C SER A 127 -6.76 16.18 -5.63
N LEU A 128 -6.54 14.93 -6.03
CA LEU A 128 -6.09 14.56 -7.37
C LEU A 128 -7.11 14.97 -8.46
N ALA A 129 -8.40 14.96 -8.14
CA ALA A 129 -9.48 15.33 -9.05
C ALA A 129 -9.33 16.75 -9.61
N GLN A 130 -8.69 17.66 -8.87
CA GLN A 130 -8.51 19.05 -9.29
C GLN A 130 -7.44 19.20 -10.39
N MET A 131 -6.55 18.20 -10.59
CA MET A 131 -5.54 18.26 -11.67
C MET A 131 -6.17 18.36 -13.05
N ASN A 132 -7.31 17.68 -13.27
CA ASN A 132 -7.95 17.68 -14.58
C ASN A 132 -8.91 18.87 -14.78
N SER A 133 -9.46 19.44 -13.71
CA SER A 133 -10.37 20.59 -13.81
C SER A 133 -9.65 21.91 -14.06
N ASN A 134 -8.38 22.03 -13.64
CA ASN A 134 -7.60 23.25 -13.85
C ASN A 134 -6.93 23.30 -15.23
N ALA A 135 -7.00 22.22 -16.00
CA ALA A 135 -6.45 22.13 -17.36
C ALA A 135 -7.46 22.53 -18.46
N SER A 136 -8.74 22.65 -18.12
CA SER A 136 -9.82 23.14 -19.00
C SER A 136 -10.21 24.56 -18.63
#